data_AF-A0A7C9ANF3-F1
#
_entry.id   AF-A0A7C9ANF3-F1
#
_cell.length_a   1.000
_cell.length_b   1.000
_cell.length_c   1.000
_cell.angle_alpha   90.00
_cell.angle_beta   90.00
_cell.angle_gamma   90.00
#
_symmetry.space_group_name_H-M   'P 1'
#
loop_
_entity.id
_entity.type
_entity.pdbx_description
1 polymer ?
#
loop_
_entity_poly.entity_id
_entity_poly.type
_entity_poly.pdbx_seq_one_letter_code
_entity_poly.pdbx_strand_id
1 'polypeptide(L)'
;MPKHKTKKYVKADYSQTKVTGKKETMSSFLLLHSLFFLPVILSLIILYKWIKTNNQKNIPPSPPRLPILGNLHQLGKAPHRSLHSLSQKYGDLMLLQLGSKPTLVVSSANAAREIMKT
;
A
#
# COMPACT_ATOMS: atom_id res chain seq x y z
N MET A 1 55.56 37.88 31.00
CA MET A 1 54.11 37.58 30.91
C MET A 1 53.68 37.56 29.44
N PRO A 2 53.35 36.39 28.84
CA PRO A 2 53.09 36.31 27.40
C PRO A 2 51.58 36.43 27.09
N LYS A 3 51.14 37.60 26.62
CA LYS A 3 49.78 37.83 26.08
C LYS A 3 49.82 37.92 24.55
N HIS A 4 49.98 36.79 23.83
CA HIS A 4 49.93 36.84 22.35
C HIS A 4 49.35 35.59 21.66
N LYS A 5 49.00 34.52 22.37
CA LYS A 5 48.54 33.27 21.71
C LYS A 5 47.03 33.05 21.67
N THR A 6 46.18 33.92 22.20
CA THR A 6 44.74 33.59 22.40
C THR A 6 43.87 33.66 21.14
N LYS A 7 44.11 34.58 20.20
CA LYS A 7 43.21 34.79 19.05
C LYS A 7 43.19 33.64 18.03
N LYS A 8 44.29 32.88 17.90
CA LYS A 8 44.40 31.78 16.93
C LYS A 8 43.59 30.55 17.35
N TYR A 9 43.58 30.23 18.65
CA TYR A 9 42.81 29.10 19.19
C TYR A 9 41.30 29.36 19.18
N VAL A 10 40.87 30.58 19.55
CA VAL A 10 39.44 30.96 19.52
C VAL A 10 38.86 30.92 18.11
N LYS A 11 39.64 31.31 17.08
CA LYS A 11 39.19 31.28 15.69
C LYS A 11 39.07 29.85 15.14
N ALA A 12 39.93 28.94 15.56
CA ALA A 12 39.86 27.53 15.18
C ALA A 12 38.65 26.81 15.80
N ASP A 13 38.38 27.08 17.08
CA ASP A 13 37.25 26.50 17.80
C ASP A 13 35.90 27.02 17.28
N TYR A 14 35.80 28.33 17.00
CA TYR A 14 34.62 28.90 16.33
C TYR A 14 34.39 28.31 14.93
N SER A 15 35.48 28.06 14.17
CA SER A 15 35.36 27.46 12.84
C SER A 15 34.93 25.99 12.92
N GLN A 16 35.42 25.23 13.91
CA GLN A 16 34.99 23.86 14.13
C GLN A 16 33.54 23.76 14.61
N THR A 17 33.12 24.55 15.59
CA THR A 17 31.73 24.56 16.09
C THR A 17 30.72 24.92 15.00
N LYS A 18 31.04 25.89 14.13
CA LYS A 18 30.19 26.24 12.97
C LYS A 18 30.12 25.10 11.92
N VAL A 19 31.23 24.41 11.68
CA VAL A 19 31.30 23.30 10.72
C VAL A 19 30.55 22.08 11.26
N THR A 20 30.72 21.73 12.53
CA THR A 20 30.00 20.63 13.19
C THR A 20 28.50 20.91 13.21
N GLY A 21 28.07 22.11 13.61
CA GLY A 21 26.64 22.49 13.57
C GLY A 21 26.02 22.42 12.18
N LYS A 22 26.75 22.84 11.12
CA LYS A 22 26.29 22.71 9.74
C LYS A 22 26.11 21.24 9.33
N LYS A 23 27.02 20.34 9.72
CA LYS A 23 26.91 18.90 9.42
C LYS A 23 25.69 18.24 10.10
N GLU A 24 25.43 18.57 11.36
CA GLU A 24 24.26 18.06 12.11
C GLU A 24 22.92 18.51 11.48
N THR A 25 22.84 19.78 11.04
CA THR A 25 21.65 20.27 10.33
C THR A 25 21.44 19.54 9.01
N MET A 26 22.48 19.29 8.23
CA MET A 26 22.35 18.56 6.95
C MET A 26 21.96 17.10 7.15
N SER A 27 22.49 16.43 8.19
CA SER A 27 22.12 15.05 8.53
C SER A 27 20.65 14.92 8.93
N SER A 28 20.16 15.82 9.79
CA SER A 28 18.75 15.82 10.22
C SER A 28 17.76 16.06 9.07
N PHE A 29 18.09 16.92 8.10
CA PHE A 29 17.27 17.09 6.90
C PHE A 29 17.17 15.82 6.05
N LEU A 30 18.27 15.07 5.90
CA LEU A 30 18.29 13.80 5.16
C LEU A 30 17.47 12.71 5.84
N LEU A 31 17.57 12.60 7.17
CA LEU A 31 16.79 11.63 7.95
C LEU A 31 15.28 11.92 7.86
N LEU A 32 14.90 13.19 7.94
CA LEU A 32 13.49 13.60 7.83
C LEU A 32 12.90 13.28 6.45
N HIS A 33 13.66 13.52 5.39
CA HIS A 33 13.25 13.16 4.03
C HIS A 33 13.12 11.64 3.89
N SER A 34 14.12 10.87 4.33
CA SER A 34 14.07 9.41 4.26
C SER A 34 12.82 8.84 4.95
N LEU A 35 12.48 9.37 6.13
CA LEU A 35 11.31 8.93 6.90
C LEU A 35 9.97 9.21 6.20
N PHE A 36 9.91 10.25 5.35
CA PHE A 36 8.70 10.61 4.62
C PHE A 36 8.61 9.92 3.25
N PHE A 37 9.71 9.85 2.49
CA PHE A 37 9.70 9.30 1.13
C PHE A 37 9.60 7.77 1.11
N LEU A 38 10.20 7.07 2.08
CA LEU A 38 10.18 5.61 2.14
C LEU A 38 8.75 5.01 2.23
N PRO A 39 7.86 5.45 3.15
CA PRO A 39 6.50 4.92 3.21
C PRO A 39 5.66 5.33 2.00
N VAL A 40 5.91 6.51 1.42
CA VAL A 40 5.22 6.96 0.20
C VAL A 40 5.58 6.04 -0.97
N ILE A 41 6.85 5.74 -1.18
CA ILE A 41 7.32 4.82 -2.21
C ILE A 41 6.72 3.42 -2.00
N LEU A 42 6.73 2.91 -0.75
CA LEU A 42 6.14 1.61 -0.43
C LEU A 42 4.63 1.58 -0.72
N SER A 43 3.91 2.64 -0.36
CA SER A 43 2.48 2.79 -0.66
C SER A 43 2.21 2.80 -2.17
N LEU A 44 3.01 3.52 -2.95
CA LEU A 44 2.90 3.54 -4.41
C LEU A 44 3.16 2.17 -5.05
N ILE A 45 4.14 1.41 -4.54
CA ILE A 45 4.41 0.04 -5.01
C ILE A 45 3.22 -0.88 -4.71
N ILE A 46 2.65 -0.79 -3.50
CA ILE A 46 1.46 -1.57 -3.13
C ILE A 46 0.27 -1.21 -4.03
N LEU A 47 0.03 0.07 -4.26
CA LEU A 47 -1.04 0.57 -5.14
C LEU A 47 -0.84 0.09 -6.58
N TYR A 48 0.37 0.18 -7.12
CA TYR A 48 0.68 -0.28 -8.47
C TYR A 48 0.43 -1.78 -8.65
N LYS A 49 0.88 -2.61 -7.70
CA LYS A 49 0.61 -4.06 -7.73
C LYS A 49 -0.89 -4.36 -7.65
N TRP A 50 -1.62 -3.60 -6.82
CA TRP A 50 -3.06 -3.80 -6.66
C TRP A 50 -3.83 -3.50 -7.96
N ILE A 51 -3.48 -2.43 -8.69
CA ILE A 51 -4.10 -2.08 -9.97
C ILE A 51 -3.75 -3.10 -11.07
N LYS A 52 -2.49 -3.55 -11.15
CA LYS A 52 -2.02 -4.44 -12.22
C LYS A 52 -2.60 -5.86 -12.16
N THR A 53 -3.15 -6.29 -11.03
CA THR A 53 -3.66 -7.67 -10.85
C THR A 53 -4.92 -7.97 -11.68
N ASN A 54 -5.53 -6.98 -12.35
CA ASN A 54 -6.83 -7.12 -13.01
C ASN A 54 -6.80 -7.49 -14.51
N ASN A 55 -5.66 -7.90 -15.06
CA ASN A 55 -5.43 -7.93 -16.51
C ASN A 55 -5.40 -9.33 -17.17
N GLN A 56 -6.09 -10.33 -16.60
CA GLN A 56 -6.18 -11.65 -17.22
C GLN A 56 -7.49 -11.81 -18.00
N LYS A 57 -7.36 -12.04 -19.32
CA LYS A 57 -8.46 -12.06 -20.30
C LYS A 57 -9.49 -13.19 -20.12
N ASN A 58 -9.22 -14.14 -19.21
CA ASN A 58 -10.07 -15.33 -18.99
C ASN A 58 -10.60 -15.44 -17.55
N ILE A 59 -10.40 -14.42 -16.71
CA ILE A 59 -10.98 -14.40 -15.36
C ILE A 59 -12.38 -13.78 -15.45
N PRO A 60 -13.37 -14.34 -14.76
CA PRO A 60 -14.66 -13.68 -14.62
C PRO A 60 -14.53 -12.26 -14.04
N PRO A 61 -15.52 -11.39 -14.32
CA PRO A 61 -15.53 -10.03 -13.77
C PRO A 61 -15.32 -10.03 -12.25
N SER A 62 -14.53 -9.09 -11.75
CA SER A 62 -14.25 -8.94 -10.31
C SER A 62 -14.66 -7.56 -9.82
N PRO A 63 -15.55 -7.47 -8.81
CA PRO A 63 -15.87 -6.21 -8.16
C PRO A 63 -14.63 -5.56 -7.50
N PRO A 64 -14.57 -4.23 -7.40
CA PRO A 64 -13.48 -3.53 -6.71
C PRO A 64 -13.30 -4.05 -5.27
N ARG A 65 -12.05 -4.32 -4.88
CA ARG A 65 -11.70 -5.00 -3.63
C ARG A 65 -10.70 -4.19 -2.83
N LEU A 66 -10.85 -4.07 -1.51
CA LEU A 66 -9.88 -3.30 -0.71
C LEU A 66 -8.57 -4.08 -0.50
N PRO A 67 -7.44 -3.38 -0.28
CA PRO A 67 -6.20 -4.03 0.15
C PRO A 67 -6.43 -4.86 1.42
N ILE A 68 -5.90 -6.09 1.47
CA ILE A 68 -5.95 -7.04 2.59
C ILE A 68 -7.35 -7.62 2.88
N LEU A 69 -8.37 -6.77 3.02
CA LEU A 69 -9.75 -7.16 3.35
C LEU A 69 -10.52 -7.75 2.17
N GLY A 70 -10.16 -7.34 0.94
CA GLY A 70 -10.84 -7.76 -0.28
C GLY A 70 -12.28 -7.21 -0.39
N ASN A 71 -13.20 -8.03 -0.87
CA ASN A 71 -14.62 -7.77 -1.06
C ASN A 71 -15.46 -8.03 0.20
N LEU A 72 -14.85 -8.39 1.34
CA LEU A 72 -15.60 -8.66 2.58
C LEU A 72 -16.43 -7.45 3.03
N HIS A 73 -15.93 -6.23 2.76
CA HIS A 73 -16.65 -4.98 3.04
C HIS A 73 -17.97 -4.82 2.27
N GLN A 74 -18.19 -5.59 1.20
CA GLN A 74 -19.41 -5.58 0.40
C GLN A 74 -20.43 -6.60 0.91
N LEU A 75 -20.02 -7.50 1.81
CA LEU A 75 -20.91 -8.49 2.43
C LEU A 75 -21.50 -7.90 3.71
N GLY A 76 -22.81 -7.66 3.70
CA GLY A 76 -23.54 -7.22 4.89
C GLY A 76 -23.86 -8.37 5.84
N LYS A 77 -24.72 -8.10 6.82
CA LYS A 77 -25.24 -9.11 7.78
C LYS A 77 -25.89 -10.32 7.12
N ALA A 78 -26.38 -10.15 5.89
CA ALA A 78 -26.98 -11.21 5.07
C ALA A 78 -26.15 -11.43 3.79
N PRO A 79 -25.10 -12.27 3.85
CA PRO A 79 -24.18 -12.45 2.72
C PRO A 79 -24.87 -12.91 1.43
N HIS A 80 -25.88 -13.78 1.52
CA HIS A 80 -26.63 -14.25 0.36
C HIS A 80 -27.33 -13.11 -0.41
N ARG A 81 -27.85 -12.09 0.29
CA ARG A 81 -28.47 -10.92 -0.36
C ARG A 81 -27.42 -10.01 -1.00
N SER A 82 -26.32 -9.78 -0.29
CA SER A 82 -25.19 -9.01 -0.83
C SER A 82 -24.61 -9.68 -2.08
N LEU A 83 -24.41 -11.00 -2.06
CA LEU A 83 -23.92 -11.77 -3.20
C LEU A 83 -24.90 -11.72 -4.37
N HIS A 84 -26.21 -11.85 -4.12
CA HIS A 84 -27.21 -11.67 -5.18
C HIS A 84 -27.18 -10.25 -5.76
N SER A 85 -27.09 -9.20 -4.93
CA SER A 85 -26.99 -7.83 -5.44
C SER A 85 -25.72 -7.59 -6.27
N LEU A 86 -24.62 -8.24 -5.91
CA LEU A 86 -23.37 -8.19 -6.67
C LEU A 86 -23.51 -8.95 -8.00
N SER A 87 -24.20 -10.10 -8.03
CA SER A 87 -24.38 -10.88 -9.26
C SER A 87 -25.23 -10.12 -10.28
N GLN A 88 -26.26 -9.40 -9.82
CA GLN A 88 -27.05 -8.52 -10.69
C GLN A 88 -26.22 -7.40 -11.33
N LYS A 89 -25.11 -6.98 -10.69
CA LYS A 89 -24.25 -5.89 -11.19
C LYS A 89 -23.06 -6.37 -12.00
N TYR A 90 -22.44 -7.49 -11.63
CA TYR A 90 -21.19 -7.98 -12.22
C TYR A 90 -21.37 -9.24 -13.06
N GLY A 91 -22.56 -9.86 -13.03
CA GLY A 91 -22.89 -11.09 -13.74
C GLY A 91 -22.94 -12.31 -12.82
N ASP A 92 -23.53 -13.39 -13.34
CA ASP A 92 -23.76 -14.62 -12.60
C ASP A 92 -22.49 -15.41 -12.25
N LEU A 93 -21.36 -15.08 -12.87
CA LEU A 93 -20.07 -15.72 -12.64
C LEU A 93 -19.04 -14.61 -12.39
N MET A 94 -18.61 -14.45 -11.14
CA MET A 94 -17.73 -13.38 -10.71
C MET A 94 -16.70 -13.86 -9.69
N LEU A 95 -15.53 -13.25 -9.66
CA LEU A 95 -14.48 -13.56 -8.68
C LEU A 95 -14.48 -12.51 -7.56
N LEU A 96 -14.65 -12.97 -6.32
CA LEU A 96 -14.50 -12.17 -5.11
C LEU A 96 -13.20 -12.53 -4.39
N GLN A 97 -12.72 -11.64 -3.53
CA GLN A 97 -11.65 -11.88 -2.59
C GLN A 97 -12.19 -11.72 -1.17
N LEU A 98 -12.38 -12.81 -0.46
CA LEU A 98 -12.83 -12.78 0.93
C LEU A 98 -11.60 -12.78 1.83
N GLY A 99 -11.16 -11.58 2.24
CA GLY A 99 -9.84 -11.40 2.83
C GLY A 99 -8.74 -11.68 1.78
N SER A 100 -7.84 -12.60 2.10
CA SER A 100 -6.77 -13.07 1.19
C SER A 100 -7.14 -14.31 0.37
N LYS A 101 -8.40 -14.75 0.41
CA LYS A 101 -8.87 -15.95 -0.29
C LYS A 101 -9.67 -15.56 -1.55
N PRO A 102 -9.22 -15.93 -2.76
CA PRO A 102 -10.05 -15.81 -3.94
C PRO A 102 -11.24 -16.79 -3.86
N THR A 103 -12.42 -16.33 -4.22
CA THR A 103 -13.68 -17.09 -4.13
C THR A 103 -14.49 -16.84 -5.39
N LEU A 104 -14.74 -17.91 -6.15
CA LEU A 104 -15.60 -17.87 -7.31
C LEU A 104 -17.07 -17.93 -6.86
N VAL A 105 -17.86 -16.96 -7.26
CA VAL A 105 -19.31 -16.93 -7.00
C VAL A 105 -20.04 -17.29 -8.27
N VAL A 106 -20.96 -18.26 -8.14
CA VAL A 106 -21.77 -18.79 -9.24
C VAL A 106 -23.24 -18.65 -8.84
N SER A 107 -23.96 -17.76 -9.53
CA SER A 107 -25.36 -17.41 -9.25
C SER A 107 -26.34 -18.03 -10.25
N SER A 108 -25.83 -18.78 -11.24
CA SER A 108 -26.63 -19.51 -12.23
C SER A 108 -26.66 -21.01 -11.92
N ALA A 109 -27.86 -21.59 -11.89
CA ALA A 109 -28.05 -23.02 -11.67
C ALA A 109 -27.37 -23.88 -12.75
N ASN A 110 -27.38 -23.44 -14.01
CA ASN A 110 -26.74 -24.18 -15.10
C ASN A 110 -25.21 -24.22 -14.92
N ALA A 111 -24.60 -23.07 -14.64
CA ALA A 111 -23.16 -22.98 -14.39
C ALA A 111 -22.74 -23.78 -13.14
N ALA A 112 -23.52 -23.70 -12.06
CA ALA A 112 -23.26 -24.47 -10.84
C ALA A 112 -23.32 -25.98 -11.12
N ARG A 113 -24.32 -26.43 -11.90
CA ARG A 113 -24.44 -27.84 -12.29
C ARG A 113 -23.23 -28.33 -13.07
N GLU A 114 -22.69 -27.54 -14.00
CA GLU A 114 -21.49 -27.95 -14.75
C GLU A 114 -20.25 -28.03 -13.85
N ILE A 115 -20.09 -27.10 -12.90
CA ILE A 115 -18.95 -27.10 -11.97
C ILE A 115 -19.03 -28.27 -10.98
N MET A 116 -20.22 -28.61 -10.47
CA MET A 116 -20.40 -29.67 -9.48
C MET A 116 -20.31 -31.10 -10.04
N LYS A 117 -20.29 -31.26 -11.36
CA LYS A 117 -20.04 -32.57 -11.99
C LYS A 117 -18.58 -33.01 -11.92
N THR A 118 -17.67 -32.09 -11.60
CA THR A 118 -16.23 -32.32 -11.50
C THR A 118 -15.84 -32.57 -10.05
#